data_AF-A0A4R4EXA9-F1
#
_entry.id   AF-A0A4R4EXA9-F1
#
_cell.length_a   1.000
_cell.length_b   1.000
_cell.length_c   1.000
_cell.angle_alpha   90.00
_cell.angle_beta   90.00
_cell.angle_gamma   90.00
#
_symmetry.space_group_name_H-M   'P 1'
#
loop_
_entity.id
_entity.type
_entity.pdbx_description
1 polymer ?
#
loop_
_entity_poly.entity_id
_entity_poly.type
_entity_poly.pdbx_seq_one_letter_code
_entity_poly.pdbx_strand_id
1 'polypeptide(L)'
;MAQQAYVPIEKRLTAEQMRATGLDQLSAAQLELLNRLLNEERADALGEARAAEREVAAREAAAARQPVESRILGRFNGWQRGTVFTLENGQQWRVVDGELNARPVASPRASVRPGLMGAWYLRVEGQVPMAKVSRVR
;
A
#
# COMPACT_ATOMS: atom_id res chain seq x y z
N MET A 1 14.73 -2.41 -7.45
CA MET A 1 14.95 -1.03 -7.90
C MET A 1 16.45 -0.78 -7.92
N ALA A 2 17.04 -0.56 -9.10
CA ALA A 2 18.48 -0.32 -9.21
C ALA A 2 18.78 1.10 -8.73
N GLN A 3 19.68 1.24 -7.74
CA GLN A 3 20.17 2.54 -7.32
C GLN A 3 20.98 3.13 -8.48
N GLN A 4 20.52 4.26 -9.03
CA GLN A 4 21.28 4.96 -10.06
C GLN A 4 22.60 5.44 -9.46
N ALA A 5 23.71 4.91 -9.98
CA ALA A 5 25.04 5.30 -9.55
C ALA A 5 25.23 6.82 -9.75
N TYR A 6 25.92 7.47 -8.82
CA TYR A 6 26.26 8.89 -8.98
C TYR A 6 27.19 9.07 -10.17
N VAL A 7 26.84 10.02 -11.04
CA VAL A 7 27.65 10.41 -12.19
C VAL A 7 28.31 11.74 -11.84
N PRO A 8 29.66 11.81 -11.88
CA PRO A 8 30.39 13.05 -11.63
C PRO A 8 29.88 14.22 -12.46
N ILE A 9 29.92 15.42 -11.87
CA ILE A 9 29.34 16.62 -12.47
C ILE A 9 29.99 16.98 -13.80
N GLU A 10 31.30 16.77 -13.96
CA GLU A 10 32.00 17.03 -15.22
C GLU A 10 31.57 16.08 -16.37
N LYS A 11 30.98 14.93 -16.06
CA LYS A 11 30.45 13.99 -17.07
C LYS A 11 29.00 14.29 -17.43
N ARG A 12 28.33 15.16 -16.67
CA ARG A 12 26.92 15.56 -16.87
C ARG A 12 26.79 16.88 -17.61
N LEU A 13 27.84 17.70 -17.58
CA LEU A 13 27.87 19.02 -18.19
C LEU A 13 28.70 19.01 -19.48
N THR A 14 28.36 19.90 -20.40
CA THR A 14 29.16 20.19 -21.59
C THR A 14 30.34 21.09 -21.25
N ALA A 15 31.37 21.12 -22.09
CA ALA A 15 32.54 21.99 -21.91
C ALA A 15 32.20 23.50 -21.93
N GLU A 16 31.11 23.88 -22.60
CA GLU A 16 30.59 25.26 -22.57
C GLU A 16 29.92 25.56 -21.22
N GLN A 17 29.08 24.63 -20.72
CA GLN A 17 28.46 24.76 -19.40
C GLN A 17 29.49 24.80 -18.28
N MET A 18 30.52 23.95 -18.32
CA MET A 18 31.59 23.97 -17.31
C MET A 18 32.31 25.32 -17.26
N ARG A 19 32.60 25.92 -18.42
CA ARG A 19 33.20 27.26 -18.53
C ARG A 19 32.25 28.35 -18.06
N ALA A 20 30.98 28.29 -18.45
CA ALA A 20 29.96 29.27 -18.05
C ALA A 20 29.71 29.26 -16.54
N THR A 21 29.86 28.10 -15.88
CA THR A 21 29.73 27.96 -14.42
C THR A 21 31.05 28.11 -13.65
N GLY A 22 32.19 28.31 -14.34
CA GLY A 22 33.52 28.38 -13.73
C GLY A 22 34.00 27.06 -13.11
N LEU A 23 33.32 25.93 -13.39
CA LEU A 23 33.70 24.61 -12.89
C LEU A 23 34.99 24.10 -13.54
N ASP A 24 35.36 24.65 -14.70
CA ASP A 24 36.62 24.37 -15.39
C ASP A 24 37.86 24.91 -14.65
N GLN A 25 37.68 25.88 -13.76
CA GLN A 25 38.76 26.50 -12.98
C GLN A 25 39.04 25.77 -11.65
N LEU A 26 38.18 24.81 -11.27
CA LEU A 26 38.33 24.06 -10.03
C LEU A 26 39.48 23.05 -10.14
N SER A 27 40.26 22.95 -9.07
CA SER A 27 41.26 21.89 -8.93
C SER A 27 40.60 20.52 -8.79
N ALA A 28 41.37 19.45 -9.06
CA ALA A 28 40.89 18.07 -8.92
C ALA A 28 40.33 17.77 -7.51
N ALA A 29 40.99 18.29 -6.46
CA ALA A 29 40.53 18.12 -5.08
C ALA A 29 39.21 18.85 -4.79
N GLN A 30 39.01 20.04 -5.37
CA GLN A 30 37.77 20.79 -5.24
C GLN A 30 36.61 20.11 -5.98
N LEU A 31 36.86 19.58 -7.18
CA LEU A 31 35.87 18.80 -7.93
C LEU A 31 35.51 17.50 -7.22
N GLU A 32 36.47 16.82 -6.59
CA GLU A 32 36.19 15.62 -5.80
C GLU A 32 35.31 15.94 -4.59
N LEU A 33 35.63 17.02 -3.86
CA LEU A 33 34.81 17.47 -2.73
C LEU A 33 33.39 17.84 -3.17
N LEU A 34 33.24 18.57 -4.27
CA LEU A 34 31.93 18.92 -4.83
C LEU A 34 31.12 17.67 -5.21
N ASN A 35 31.74 16.72 -5.91
CA ASN A 35 31.09 15.47 -6.30
C ASN A 35 30.65 14.64 -5.08
N ARG A 36 31.44 14.67 -4.00
CA ARG A 36 31.08 14.01 -2.74
C ARG A 36 29.85 14.64 -2.10
N LEU A 37 29.84 15.96 -1.94
CA LEU A 37 28.71 16.69 -1.36
C LEU A 37 27.41 16.50 -2.17
N LEU A 38 27.49 16.60 -3.50
CA LEU A 38 26.33 16.38 -4.38
C LEU A 38 25.80 14.93 -4.31
N ASN A 39 26.68 13.96 -4.09
CA ASN A 39 26.26 12.57 -3.91
C ASN A 39 25.60 12.35 -2.55
N GLU A 40 26.13 12.95 -1.48
CA GLU A 40 25.58 12.90 -0.12
C GLU A 40 24.17 13.53 -0.08
N GLU A 41 24.02 14.77 -0.57
CA GLU A 41 22.72 15.46 -0.62
C GLU A 41 21.67 14.65 -1.39
N ARG A 42 22.07 14.04 -2.51
CA ARG A 42 21.18 13.18 -3.28
C ARG A 42 20.83 11.89 -2.52
N ALA A 43 21.79 11.30 -1.80
CA ALA A 43 21.53 10.11 -1.00
C ALA A 43 20.54 10.41 0.14
N ASP A 44 20.67 11.57 0.77
CA ASP A 44 19.77 12.04 1.82
C ASP A 44 18.36 12.26 1.26
N ALA A 45 18.23 13.00 0.15
CA ALA A 45 16.95 13.22 -0.51
C ALA A 45 16.27 11.89 -0.93
N LEU A 46 17.04 10.91 -1.42
CA LEU A 46 16.53 9.56 -1.72
C LEU A 46 16.12 8.81 -0.45
N GLY A 47 16.84 9.01 0.66
CA GLY A 47 16.50 8.46 1.97
C GLY A 47 15.17 8.99 2.48
N GLU A 48 14.98 10.30 2.42
CA GLU A 48 13.74 10.98 2.80
C GLU A 48 12.55 10.55 1.93
N ALA A 49 12.73 10.51 0.60
CA ALA A 49 11.69 10.05 -0.31
C ALA A 49 11.25 8.62 0.01
N ARG A 50 12.20 7.71 0.24
CA ARG A 50 11.90 6.32 0.65
C ARG A 50 11.22 6.25 2.00
N ALA A 51 11.60 7.10 2.96
CA ALA A 51 10.95 7.16 4.27
C ALA A 51 9.49 7.60 4.13
N ALA A 52 9.23 8.64 3.33
CA ALA A 52 7.89 9.12 3.02
C ALA A 52 7.04 8.03 2.32
N GLU A 53 7.60 7.35 1.32
CA GLU A 53 6.93 6.22 0.64
C GLU A 53 6.55 5.10 1.63
N ARG A 54 7.47 4.73 2.54
CA ARG A 54 7.20 3.73 3.58
C ARG A 54 6.10 4.19 4.53
N GLU A 55 6.08 5.46 4.90
CA GLU A 55 5.05 6.00 5.78
C GLU A 55 3.67 5.97 5.11
N VAL A 56 3.58 6.39 3.84
CA VAL A 56 2.34 6.30 3.05
C VAL A 56 1.87 4.85 2.97
N ALA A 57 2.76 3.92 2.61
CA ALA A 57 2.42 2.50 2.53
C ALA A 57 1.96 1.93 3.88
N ALA A 58 2.58 2.35 4.99
CA ALA A 58 2.17 1.94 6.33
C ALA A 58 0.76 2.47 6.70
N ARG A 59 0.47 3.73 6.36
CA ARG A 59 -0.87 4.33 6.56
C ARG A 59 -1.92 3.62 5.73
N GLU A 60 -1.64 3.33 4.46
CA GLU A 60 -2.55 2.58 3.58
C GLU A 60 -2.78 1.15 4.08
N ALA A 61 -1.73 0.46 4.52
CA ALA A 61 -1.84 -0.88 5.11
C ALA A 61 -2.65 -0.85 6.43
N ALA A 62 -2.50 0.19 7.23
CA ALA A 62 -3.30 0.38 8.44
C ALA A 62 -4.78 0.65 8.10
N ALA A 63 -5.06 1.51 7.13
CA ALA A 63 -6.42 1.78 6.65
C ALA A 63 -7.09 0.53 6.06
N ALA A 64 -6.34 -0.24 5.27
CA ALA A 64 -6.81 -1.50 4.70
C ALA A 64 -7.14 -2.55 5.76
N ARG A 65 -6.54 -2.48 6.96
CA ARG A 65 -6.78 -3.37 8.11
C ARG A 65 -7.87 -2.89 9.05
N GLN A 66 -8.57 -1.80 8.75
CA GLN A 66 -9.67 -1.37 9.62
C GLN A 66 -10.86 -2.33 9.52
N PRO A 67 -11.50 -2.67 10.66
CA PRO A 67 -12.72 -3.46 10.64
C PRO A 67 -13.82 -2.70 9.88
N VAL A 68 -14.54 -3.41 9.03
CA VAL A 68 -15.66 -2.88 8.26
C VAL A 68 -16.95 -3.28 8.95
N GLU A 69 -17.78 -2.30 9.28
CA GLU A 69 -19.13 -2.53 9.79
C GLU A 69 -20.14 -1.96 8.79
N SER A 70 -21.00 -2.81 8.23
CA SER A 70 -21.95 -2.44 7.18
C SER A 70 -23.14 -3.41 7.17
N ARG A 71 -23.99 -3.37 6.16
CA ARG A 71 -25.02 -4.40 5.92
C ARG A 71 -24.76 -5.12 4.61
N ILE A 72 -25.15 -6.39 4.56
CA ILE A 72 -25.17 -7.14 3.30
C ILE A 72 -26.30 -6.57 2.45
N LEU A 73 -26.05 -6.28 1.18
CA LEU A 73 -27.10 -5.85 0.26
C LEU A 73 -27.99 -7.02 -0.13
N GLY A 74 -29.31 -6.82 -0.01
CA GLY A 74 -30.31 -7.78 -0.48
C GLY A 74 -30.60 -8.90 0.51
N ARG A 75 -30.98 -10.06 -0.01
CA ARG A 75 -31.40 -11.21 0.81
C ARG A 75 -30.19 -12.08 1.16
N PHE A 76 -30.00 -12.32 2.45
CA PHE A 76 -29.02 -13.23 3.01
C PHE A 76 -29.70 -14.55 3.40
N ASN A 77 -29.15 -15.69 2.98
CA ASN A 77 -29.67 -17.03 3.28
C ASN A 77 -28.57 -18.01 3.73
N GLY A 78 -27.41 -17.49 4.13
CA GLY A 78 -26.23 -18.29 4.45
C GLY A 78 -25.08 -18.05 3.48
N TRP A 79 -24.07 -18.92 3.57
CA TRP A 79 -22.91 -18.92 2.67
C TRP A 79 -22.33 -20.31 2.53
N GLN A 80 -21.58 -20.46 1.44
CA GLN A 80 -20.64 -21.55 1.20
C GLN A 80 -19.36 -20.97 0.58
N ARG A 81 -18.29 -21.75 0.53
CA ARG A 81 -17.06 -21.36 -0.17
C ARG A 81 -17.37 -20.85 -1.59
N GLY A 82 -16.84 -19.69 -1.94
CA GLY A 82 -17.08 -19.00 -3.21
C GLY A 82 -18.25 -18.01 -3.20
N THR A 83 -19.08 -17.99 -2.16
CA THR A 83 -20.18 -17.01 -2.02
C THR A 83 -19.62 -15.60 -1.96
N VAL A 84 -20.21 -14.66 -2.71
CA VAL A 84 -19.78 -13.26 -2.75
C VAL A 84 -20.88 -12.39 -2.14
N PHE A 85 -20.49 -11.58 -1.16
CA PHE A 85 -21.34 -10.58 -0.54
C PHE A 85 -20.95 -9.19 -1.01
N THR A 86 -21.94 -8.39 -1.37
CA THR A 86 -21.76 -6.95 -1.56
C THR A 86 -22.30 -6.24 -0.33
N LEU A 87 -21.47 -5.40 0.29
CA LEU A 87 -21.87 -4.58 1.43
C LEU A 87 -22.44 -3.24 0.95
N GLU A 88 -23.22 -2.56 1.79
CA GLU A 88 -23.82 -1.25 1.47
C GLU A 88 -22.78 -0.18 1.13
N ASN A 89 -21.57 -0.28 1.67
CA ASN A 89 -20.45 0.60 1.34
C ASN A 89 -19.80 0.31 -0.04
N GLY A 90 -20.37 -0.63 -0.81
CA GLY A 90 -19.90 -1.01 -2.15
C GLY A 90 -18.76 -2.04 -2.16
N GLN A 91 -18.22 -2.42 -1.00
CA GLN A 91 -17.17 -3.44 -0.93
C GLN A 91 -17.73 -4.83 -1.25
N GLN A 92 -16.90 -5.65 -1.90
CA GLN A 92 -17.25 -7.04 -2.19
C GLN A 92 -16.31 -8.02 -1.50
N TRP A 93 -16.89 -9.00 -0.83
CA TRP A 93 -16.16 -9.99 -0.04
C TRP A 93 -16.57 -11.40 -0.47
N ARG A 94 -15.58 -12.24 -0.78
CA ARG A 94 -15.79 -13.64 -1.15
C ARG A 94 -15.46 -14.56 0.02
N VAL A 95 -16.32 -15.51 0.32
CA VAL A 95 -16.05 -16.58 1.27
C VAL A 95 -14.99 -17.52 0.73
N VAL A 96 -13.89 -17.65 1.45
CA VAL A 96 -12.77 -18.55 1.18
C VAL A 96 -12.94 -19.86 1.92
N ASP A 97 -13.49 -19.80 3.14
CA ASP A 97 -13.72 -20.96 3.99
C ASP A 97 -14.91 -20.74 4.94
N GLY A 98 -15.62 -21.83 5.25
CA GLY A 98 -16.83 -21.83 6.05
C GLY A 98 -18.12 -22.05 5.24
N GLU A 99 -19.12 -22.59 5.92
CA GLU A 99 -20.46 -22.84 5.41
C GLU A 99 -21.48 -22.53 6.50
N LEU A 100 -22.61 -21.96 6.11
CA LEU A 100 -23.77 -21.73 6.96
C LEU A 100 -25.02 -21.78 6.11
N ASN A 101 -26.02 -22.53 6.58
CA ASN A 101 -27.38 -22.43 6.09
C ASN A 101 -28.20 -21.62 7.10
N ALA A 102 -28.74 -20.49 6.67
CA ALA A 102 -29.51 -19.59 7.52
C ALA A 102 -30.90 -19.35 6.94
N ARG A 103 -31.87 -19.00 7.80
CA ARG A 103 -33.17 -18.52 7.33
C ARG A 103 -32.97 -17.23 6.53
N PRO A 104 -33.74 -17.01 5.45
CA PRO A 104 -33.62 -15.78 4.67
C PRO A 104 -33.87 -14.52 5.52
N VAL A 105 -32.89 -13.63 5.58
CA VAL A 105 -32.97 -12.32 6.24
C VAL A 105 -32.68 -11.23 5.22
N ALA A 106 -33.45 -10.14 5.24
CA ALA A 106 -33.22 -8.99 4.39
C ALA A 106 -32.19 -8.06 5.03
N SER A 107 -31.16 -7.71 4.26
CA SER A 107 -30.10 -6.76 4.58
C SER A 107 -29.58 -6.81 6.04
N PRO A 108 -29.10 -7.97 6.52
CA PRO A 108 -28.59 -8.10 7.88
C PRO A 108 -27.31 -7.28 8.06
N ARG A 109 -27.06 -6.81 9.29
CA ARG A 109 -25.77 -6.19 9.63
C ARG A 109 -24.66 -7.24 9.55
N ALA A 110 -23.53 -6.84 8.99
CA ALA A 110 -22.34 -7.66 8.89
C ALA A 110 -21.11 -6.85 9.31
N SER A 111 -20.18 -7.54 9.96
CA SER A 111 -18.88 -7.00 10.31
C SER A 111 -17.79 -7.85 9.67
N VAL A 112 -16.82 -7.21 9.02
CA VAL A 112 -15.64 -7.86 8.47
C VAL A 112 -14.43 -7.39 9.24
N ARG A 113 -13.75 -8.30 9.94
CA ARG A 113 -12.62 -7.96 10.81
C ARG A 113 -11.36 -8.69 10.36
N PRO A 114 -10.19 -8.05 10.41
CA PRO A 114 -8.93 -8.76 10.19
C PRO A 114 -8.69 -9.73 11.35
N GLY A 115 -8.15 -10.90 11.04
CA GLY A 115 -7.64 -11.85 12.01
C GLY A 115 -6.14 -12.06 11.85
N LEU A 116 -5.64 -13.13 12.46
CA LEU A 116 -4.22 -13.51 12.37
C LEU A 116 -3.84 -13.89 10.93
N MET A 117 -2.57 -13.69 10.58
CA MET A 117 -1.98 -14.08 9.29
C MET A 117 -2.69 -13.50 8.05
N GLY A 118 -3.29 -12.31 8.16
CA GLY A 118 -3.94 -11.63 7.04
C GLY A 118 -5.28 -12.22 6.60
N ALA A 119 -5.83 -13.16 7.37
CA ALA A 119 -7.19 -13.65 7.17
C ALA A 119 -8.21 -12.56 7.53
N TRP A 120 -9.33 -12.52 6.82
CA TRP A 120 -10.47 -11.70 7.18
C TRP A 120 -11.65 -12.58 7.56
N TYR A 121 -12.44 -12.15 8.53
CA TYR A 121 -13.60 -12.90 8.98
C TYR A 121 -14.85 -12.04 8.89
N LEU A 122 -15.87 -12.57 8.22
CA LEU A 122 -17.20 -11.98 8.13
C LEU A 122 -18.10 -12.61 9.19
N ARG A 123 -18.74 -11.75 9.99
CA ARG A 123 -19.76 -12.12 10.98
C ARG A 123 -21.05 -11.41 10.61
N VAL A 124 -22.14 -12.17 10.51
CA VAL A 124 -23.49 -11.65 10.31
C VAL A 124 -24.21 -11.62 11.64
N GLU A 125 -24.93 -10.54 11.92
CA GLU A 125 -25.74 -10.39 13.13
C GLU A 125 -26.75 -11.54 13.27
N GLY A 126 -26.81 -12.13 14.46
CA GLY A 126 -27.68 -13.29 14.74
C GLY A 126 -27.17 -14.63 14.21
N GLN A 127 -25.99 -14.69 13.59
CA GLN A 127 -25.35 -15.94 13.17
C GLN A 127 -24.11 -16.23 14.02
N VAL A 128 -23.95 -17.50 14.43
CA VAL A 128 -22.82 -17.96 15.26
C VAL A 128 -21.54 -18.18 14.46
N PRO A 129 -21.53 -18.94 13.34
CA PRO A 129 -20.30 -19.17 12.63
C PRO A 129 -19.84 -17.90 11.91
N MET A 130 -18.52 -17.71 11.85
CA MET A 130 -17.90 -16.68 11.03
C MET A 130 -17.37 -17.32 9.75
N ALA A 131 -17.45 -16.60 8.64
CA ALA A 131 -16.86 -17.02 7.37
C ALA A 131 -15.47 -16.41 7.22
N LYS A 132 -14.47 -17.19 6.79
CA LYS A 132 -13.21 -16.62 6.33
C LYS A 132 -13.45 -16.02 4.95
N VAL A 133 -13.10 -14.76 4.75
CA VAL A 133 -13.33 -14.03 3.50
C VAL A 133 -12.06 -13.40 2.94
N SER A 134 -12.11 -13.07 1.66
CA SER A 134 -11.11 -12.25 0.97
C SER A 134 -11.81 -11.10 0.23
N ARG A 135 -11.23 -9.91 0.29
CA ARG A 135 -11.76 -8.76 -0.45
C ARG A 135 -11.59 -8.98 -1.95
N VAL A 136 -12.65 -8.69 -2.70
CA VAL A 136 -12.69 -8.79 -4.17
C VAL A 136 -12.61 -7.40 -4.80
N ARG A 137 -13.28 -6.40 -4.19
CA ARG A 137 -13.34 -5.01 -4.64
C ARG A 137 -13.48 -4.05 -3.45
#